data_AF-A0A4U1BK54-F1
#
_entry.id   AF-A0A4U1BK54-F1
#
_cell.length_a   1.000
_cell.length_b   1.000
_cell.length_c   1.000
_cell.angle_alpha   90.00
_cell.angle_beta   90.00
_cell.angle_gamma   90.00
#
_symmetry.space_group_name_H-M   'P 1'
#
loop_
_entity.id
_entity.type
_entity.pdbx_description
1 polymer ?
#
loop_
_entity_poly.entity_id
_entity_poly.type
_entity_poly.pdbx_seq_one_letter_code
_entity_poly.pdbx_strand_id
1 'polypeptide(L)'
;MTLESGMSLDSVLSRVAAVVQQHSIKCYLAMPNLIDELALSKEEVAQIAQLLNSEPMVATDTLYQAKHQVEVLPRRRQFMLNRGVFPFVYFTMAQWFEEQGAKVVFAHYLQQASEGFDDLGHRWTILFSFIEAWPLIDNERQRCRFIERFTEFTVTSFHLPQASPGPLPKAHGETLRSSKSLPVMIDSIIEHPGFFGHHWITLNGLLTHRQTLGEVRFIKAVTEVYLQGYRLSEDPDDHPEVPWHQQVEGGLKHQCRKLLLESDINLHQITLANAALRLHRHALLSDKQRQKLVMGVAFFVEDITRFGNS
;
A
#
# COMPACT_ATOMS: atom_id res chain seq x y z
N MET A 1 7.25 -17.46 -7.71
CA MET A 1 7.34 -17.95 -6.31
C MET A 1 5.96 -18.46 -5.93
N THR A 2 5.82 -19.74 -5.58
CA THR A 2 4.54 -20.27 -5.08
C THR A 2 4.73 -20.52 -3.60
N LEU A 3 3.99 -19.81 -2.75
CA LEU A 3 3.96 -20.14 -1.33
C LEU A 3 3.17 -21.44 -1.19
N GLU A 4 3.71 -22.41 -0.45
CA GLU A 4 3.13 -23.77 -0.30
C GLU A 4 1.69 -23.78 0.27
N SER A 5 1.16 -22.61 0.67
CA SER A 5 -0.17 -22.39 1.24
C SER A 5 -1.30 -22.09 0.22
N GLY A 6 -1.05 -22.23 -1.08
CA GLY A 6 -2.04 -21.89 -2.12
C GLY A 6 -2.05 -20.41 -2.54
N MET A 7 -1.15 -19.60 -1.97
CA MET A 7 -0.87 -18.24 -2.43
C MET A 7 0.05 -18.27 -3.65
N SER A 8 -0.55 -18.13 -4.82
CA SER A 8 0.15 -17.87 -6.07
C SER A 8 -0.15 -16.46 -6.57
N LEU A 9 0.80 -15.88 -7.31
CA LEU A 9 0.58 -14.61 -7.99
C LEU A 9 -0.65 -14.67 -8.92
N ASP A 10 -0.91 -15.81 -9.55
CA ASP A 10 -2.08 -15.98 -10.43
C ASP A 10 -3.41 -15.84 -9.67
N SER A 11 -3.49 -16.47 -8.49
CA SER A 11 -4.64 -16.31 -7.59
C SER A 11 -4.77 -14.85 -7.17
N VAL A 12 -3.68 -14.19 -6.78
CA VAL A 12 -3.67 -12.80 -6.30
C VAL A 12 -4.12 -11.82 -7.37
N LEU A 13 -3.64 -11.98 -8.60
CA LEU A 13 -4.01 -11.17 -9.76
C LEU A 13 -5.47 -11.38 -10.20
N SER A 14 -6.07 -12.51 -9.83
CA SER A 14 -7.50 -12.78 -10.09
C SER A 14 -8.43 -12.09 -9.09
N ARG A 15 -7.91 -11.41 -8.05
CA ARG A 15 -8.75 -10.73 -7.05
C ARG A 15 -9.15 -9.33 -7.49
N VAL A 16 -10.32 -8.90 -7.02
CA VAL A 16 -10.86 -7.56 -7.30
C VAL A 16 -10.27 -6.55 -6.35
N ALA A 17 -10.17 -5.31 -6.83
CA ALA A 17 -10.11 -4.15 -5.96
C ALA A 17 -11.50 -3.90 -5.33
N ALA A 18 -11.85 -4.59 -4.24
CA ALA A 18 -13.19 -4.51 -3.64
C ALA A 18 -13.57 -3.10 -3.15
N VAL A 19 -12.58 -2.25 -2.86
CA VAL A 19 -12.74 -0.84 -2.50
C VAL A 19 -11.68 -0.01 -3.22
N VAL A 20 -11.66 0.01 -4.56
CA VAL A 20 -10.69 0.80 -5.36
C VAL A 20 -9.22 0.34 -5.21
N GLN A 21 -8.94 -0.65 -4.36
CA GLN A 21 -7.59 -0.99 -3.91
C GLN A 21 -7.29 -2.49 -3.95
N GLN A 22 -6.14 -2.84 -4.52
CA GLN A 22 -5.65 -4.21 -4.55
C GLN A 22 -4.75 -4.52 -3.35
N HIS A 23 -5.36 -4.77 -2.19
CA HIS A 23 -4.64 -5.17 -0.98
C HIS A 23 -3.95 -6.53 -1.10
N SER A 24 -4.48 -7.41 -1.94
CA SER A 24 -3.97 -8.78 -2.15
C SER A 24 -2.53 -8.81 -2.66
N ILE A 25 -2.14 -7.91 -3.59
CA ILE A 25 -0.75 -7.84 -4.09
C ILE A 25 0.20 -7.41 -2.98
N LYS A 26 -0.17 -6.37 -2.21
CA LYS A 26 0.63 -5.90 -1.06
C LYS A 26 0.86 -7.02 -0.05
N CYS A 27 -0.20 -7.77 0.29
CA CYS A 27 -0.12 -8.88 1.24
C CYS A 27 0.77 -10.00 0.70
N TYR A 28 0.59 -10.38 -0.57
CA TYR A 28 1.41 -11.40 -1.22
C TYR A 28 2.91 -11.05 -1.21
N LEU A 29 3.25 -9.79 -1.51
CA LEU A 29 4.64 -9.30 -1.47
C LEU A 29 5.21 -9.21 -0.05
N ALA A 30 4.36 -9.03 0.96
CA ALA A 30 4.77 -9.00 2.37
C ALA A 30 5.11 -10.38 2.92
N MET A 31 4.44 -11.44 2.43
CA MET A 31 4.54 -12.79 3.00
C MET A 31 5.96 -13.35 3.08
N PRO A 32 6.84 -13.27 2.05
CA PRO A 32 8.19 -13.81 2.15
C PRO A 32 8.99 -13.22 3.32
N ASN A 33 8.95 -11.89 3.49
CA ASN A 33 9.64 -11.24 4.60
C ASN A 33 9.02 -11.62 5.96
N LEU A 34 7.70 -11.80 6.05
CA LEU A 34 7.04 -12.22 7.29
C LEU A 34 7.40 -13.65 7.68
N ILE A 35 7.43 -14.57 6.71
CA ILE A 35 7.83 -15.97 6.90
C ILE A 35 9.23 -16.02 7.50
N ASP A 36 10.17 -15.32 6.86
CA ASP A 36 11.57 -15.32 7.27
C ASP A 36 11.76 -14.62 8.62
N GLU A 37 11.16 -13.44 8.82
CA GLU A 37 11.38 -12.64 10.03
C GLU A 37 10.74 -13.22 11.28
N LEU A 38 9.58 -13.85 11.15
CA LEU A 38 8.82 -14.40 12.27
C LEU A 38 8.98 -15.91 12.44
N ALA A 39 9.80 -16.53 11.58
CA ALA A 39 10.01 -17.97 11.51
C ALA A 39 8.68 -18.73 11.53
N LEU A 40 7.75 -18.31 10.64
CA LEU A 40 6.38 -18.84 10.63
C LEU A 40 6.36 -20.32 10.23
N SER A 41 5.57 -21.13 10.93
CA SER A 41 5.32 -22.52 10.53
C SER A 41 4.45 -22.60 9.29
N LYS A 42 4.38 -23.77 8.64
CA LYS A 42 3.50 -23.97 7.48
C LYS A 42 2.03 -23.73 7.83
N GLU A 43 1.63 -24.13 9.03
CA GLU A 43 0.28 -23.96 9.56
C GLU A 43 -0.05 -22.48 9.77
N GLU A 44 0.88 -21.70 10.34
CA GLU A 44 0.73 -20.26 10.52
C GLU A 44 0.65 -19.53 9.19
N VAL A 45 1.49 -19.93 8.22
CA VAL A 45 1.43 -19.38 6.85
C VAL A 45 0.10 -19.70 6.19
N ALA A 46 -0.44 -20.90 6.40
CA ALA A 46 -1.75 -21.29 5.87
C ALA A 46 -2.89 -20.49 6.53
N GLN A 47 -2.83 -20.24 7.84
CA GLN A 47 -3.80 -19.40 8.55
C GLN A 47 -3.79 -17.96 7.99
N ILE A 48 -2.61 -17.34 7.86
CA ILE A 48 -2.49 -16.00 7.28
C ILE A 48 -2.92 -15.99 5.81
N ALA A 49 -2.74 -17.09 5.07
CA ALA A 49 -3.22 -17.20 3.69
C ALA A 49 -4.75 -17.11 3.58
N GLN A 50 -5.50 -17.57 4.59
CA GLN A 50 -6.96 -17.53 4.60
C GLN A 50 -7.48 -16.08 4.55
N LEU A 51 -6.82 -15.17 5.26
CA LEU A 51 -7.08 -13.72 5.16
C LEU A 51 -6.99 -13.24 3.71
N LEU A 52 -5.93 -13.57 2.97
CA LEU A 52 -5.83 -13.20 1.55
C LEU A 52 -6.91 -13.85 0.68
N ASN A 53 -7.40 -15.02 1.07
CA ASN A 53 -8.41 -15.76 0.33
C ASN A 53 -9.85 -15.27 0.57
N SER A 54 -10.09 -14.33 1.48
CA SER A 54 -11.43 -13.76 1.71
C SER A 54 -11.85 -12.76 0.63
N GLU A 55 -10.90 -12.20 -0.13
CA GLU A 55 -11.19 -11.21 -1.18
C GLU A 55 -11.87 -11.84 -2.41
N PRO A 56 -12.86 -11.15 -3.00
CA PRO A 56 -13.58 -11.65 -4.16
C PRO A 56 -12.65 -11.84 -5.36
N MET A 57 -12.90 -12.90 -6.14
CA MET A 57 -12.20 -13.19 -7.38
C MET A 57 -13.05 -12.80 -8.60
N VAL A 58 -12.40 -12.30 -9.64
CA VAL A 58 -12.97 -12.10 -10.97
C VAL A 58 -12.39 -13.15 -11.91
N ALA A 59 -13.28 -13.85 -12.59
CA ALA A 59 -12.92 -14.92 -13.51
C ALA A 59 -12.58 -14.43 -14.93
N THR A 60 -12.87 -13.17 -15.25
CA THR A 60 -12.72 -12.63 -16.60
C THR A 60 -11.30 -12.17 -16.89
N ASP A 61 -10.71 -12.73 -17.95
CA ASP A 61 -9.38 -12.37 -18.47
C ASP A 61 -9.55 -11.60 -19.80
N THR A 62 -10.09 -10.38 -19.74
CA THR A 62 -10.52 -9.58 -20.90
C THR A 62 -9.41 -9.39 -21.93
N LEU A 63 -8.23 -8.93 -21.50
CA LEU A 63 -7.07 -8.72 -22.35
C LEU A 63 -6.56 -10.01 -22.97
N TYR A 64 -6.56 -11.09 -22.19
CA TYR A 64 -6.06 -12.38 -22.67
C TYR A 64 -7.01 -12.98 -23.73
N GLN A 65 -8.31 -12.86 -23.52
CA GLN A 65 -9.33 -13.41 -24.42
C GLN A 65 -9.53 -12.58 -25.70
N ALA A 66 -9.36 -11.25 -25.63
CA ALA A 66 -9.70 -10.33 -26.72
C ALA A 66 -8.50 -9.58 -27.31
N LYS A 67 -7.27 -10.08 -27.11
CA LYS A 67 -5.98 -9.45 -27.44
C LYS A 67 -5.85 -8.82 -28.85
N HIS A 68 -6.70 -9.21 -29.80
CA HIS A 68 -6.64 -8.75 -31.20
C HIS A 68 -7.95 -8.11 -31.72
N GLN A 69 -8.90 -7.80 -30.85
CA GLN A 69 -10.25 -7.38 -31.29
C GLN A 69 -10.47 -5.87 -31.25
N VAL A 70 -9.52 -5.08 -30.75
CA VAL A 70 -9.69 -3.64 -30.53
C VAL A 70 -8.52 -2.85 -31.11
N GLU A 71 -8.80 -1.96 -32.04
CA GLU A 71 -7.83 -0.97 -32.53
C GLU A 71 -7.70 0.16 -31.50
N VAL A 72 -6.51 0.28 -30.91
CA VAL A 72 -6.19 1.37 -29.97
C VAL A 72 -5.57 2.52 -30.74
N LEU A 73 -6.05 3.75 -30.49
CA LEU A 73 -5.52 4.97 -31.09
C LEU A 73 -4.54 5.66 -30.11
N PRO A 74 -3.20 5.60 -30.33
CA PRO A 74 -2.22 6.13 -29.36
C PRO A 74 -2.44 7.60 -28.99
N ARG A 75 -2.84 8.43 -29.97
CA ARG A 75 -3.16 9.85 -29.77
C ARG A 75 -4.31 10.11 -28.78
N ARG A 76 -5.15 9.11 -28.51
CA ARG A 76 -6.26 9.19 -27.56
C ARG A 76 -5.96 8.51 -26.23
N ARG A 77 -4.75 7.96 -26.02
CA ARG A 77 -4.39 7.19 -24.81
C ARG A 77 -4.81 7.88 -23.52
N GLN A 78 -4.34 9.10 -23.32
CA GLN A 78 -4.63 9.84 -22.09
C GLN A 78 -6.12 10.13 -21.93
N PHE A 79 -6.82 10.43 -23.03
CA PHE A 79 -8.25 10.65 -23.00
C PHE A 79 -9.02 9.39 -22.57
N MET A 80 -8.66 8.23 -23.11
CA MET A 80 -9.33 6.96 -22.76
C MET A 80 -9.07 6.60 -21.30
N LEU A 81 -7.79 6.64 -20.87
CA LEU A 81 -7.40 6.33 -19.48
C LEU A 81 -8.06 7.30 -18.49
N ASN A 82 -8.03 8.61 -18.78
CA ASN A 82 -8.68 9.64 -17.96
C ASN A 82 -10.21 9.62 -18.02
N ARG A 83 -10.85 8.69 -18.72
CA ARG A 83 -12.32 8.59 -18.76
C ARG A 83 -12.81 7.23 -18.30
N GLY A 84 -11.91 6.30 -18.01
CA GLY A 84 -12.29 4.96 -17.56
C GLY A 84 -13.24 4.25 -18.51
N VAL A 85 -13.06 4.38 -19.83
CA VAL A 85 -13.95 3.74 -20.83
C VAL A 85 -13.64 2.24 -20.90
N PHE A 86 -14.25 1.43 -20.03
CA PHE A 86 -14.08 -0.03 -20.03
C PHE A 86 -14.89 -0.70 -21.17
N PRO A 87 -14.37 -1.78 -21.80
CA PRO A 87 -13.06 -2.41 -21.57
C PRO A 87 -11.90 -1.75 -22.37
N PHE A 88 -12.16 -0.70 -23.16
CA PHE A 88 -11.16 -0.05 -24.03
C PHE A 88 -9.89 0.43 -23.30
N VAL A 89 -10.01 0.86 -22.05
CA VAL A 89 -8.86 1.28 -21.24
C VAL A 89 -7.87 0.15 -20.97
N TYR A 90 -8.31 -1.11 -20.89
CA TYR A 90 -7.41 -2.25 -20.73
C TYR A 90 -6.48 -2.38 -21.93
N PHE A 91 -7.03 -2.38 -23.15
CA PHE A 91 -6.24 -2.47 -24.38
C PHE A 91 -5.33 -1.26 -24.55
N THR A 92 -5.82 -0.08 -24.15
CA THR A 92 -5.04 1.17 -24.17
C THR A 92 -3.82 1.09 -23.25
N MET A 93 -4.00 0.58 -22.03
CA MET A 93 -2.91 0.38 -21.09
C MET A 93 -1.94 -0.70 -21.59
N ALA A 94 -2.46 -1.83 -22.09
CA ALA A 94 -1.64 -2.91 -22.63
C ALA A 94 -0.72 -2.43 -23.77
N GLN A 95 -1.28 -1.68 -24.73
CA GLN A 95 -0.50 -1.06 -25.80
C GLN A 95 0.59 -0.14 -25.23
N TRP A 96 0.29 0.64 -24.18
CA TRP A 96 1.28 1.54 -23.59
C TRP A 96 2.44 0.77 -22.93
N PHE A 97 2.14 -0.32 -22.20
CA PHE A 97 3.15 -1.22 -21.67
C PHE A 97 4.01 -1.84 -22.76
N GLU A 98 3.43 -2.20 -23.91
CA GLU A 98 4.14 -2.76 -25.07
C GLU A 98 5.07 -1.75 -25.74
N GLU A 99 4.58 -0.54 -25.99
CA GLU A 99 5.33 0.48 -26.73
C GLU A 99 6.43 1.15 -25.91
N GLN A 100 6.20 1.38 -24.61
CA GLN A 100 7.09 2.21 -23.77
C GLN A 100 7.75 1.42 -22.64
N GLY A 101 7.27 0.21 -22.36
CA GLY A 101 7.73 -0.60 -21.24
C GLY A 101 7.19 -0.13 -19.89
N ALA A 102 7.15 -1.07 -18.95
CA ALA A 102 6.60 -0.85 -17.60
C ALA A 102 7.27 0.31 -16.84
N LYS A 103 8.59 0.50 -17.00
CA LYS A 103 9.34 1.57 -16.34
C LYS A 103 8.79 2.96 -16.66
N VAL A 104 8.45 3.22 -17.92
CA VAL A 104 7.90 4.51 -18.36
C VAL A 104 6.48 4.70 -17.82
N VAL A 105 5.66 3.66 -17.88
CA VAL A 105 4.29 3.69 -17.35
C VAL A 105 4.29 3.94 -15.84
N PHE A 106 5.12 3.23 -15.07
CA PHE A 106 5.22 3.45 -13.62
C PHE A 106 5.75 4.84 -13.29
N ALA A 107 6.76 5.33 -14.00
CA ALA A 107 7.28 6.69 -13.78
C ALA A 107 6.22 7.78 -14.00
N HIS A 108 5.32 7.59 -14.97
CA HIS A 108 4.20 8.49 -15.19
C HIS A 108 3.26 8.54 -13.97
N TYR A 109 2.84 7.38 -13.45
CA TYR A 109 1.93 7.35 -12.30
C TYR A 109 2.62 7.74 -10.99
N LEU A 110 3.92 7.52 -10.83
CA LEU A 110 4.70 8.05 -9.70
C LEU A 110 4.74 9.58 -9.73
N GLN A 111 4.84 10.17 -10.92
CA GLN A 111 4.73 11.62 -11.06
C GLN A 111 3.33 12.11 -10.69
N GLN A 112 2.27 11.49 -11.21
CA GLN A 112 0.90 11.87 -10.87
C GLN A 112 0.61 11.73 -9.37
N ALA A 113 1.09 10.68 -8.72
CA ALA A 113 0.97 10.50 -7.27
C ALA A 113 1.63 11.64 -6.50
N SER A 114 2.73 12.19 -7.02
CA SER A 114 3.40 13.34 -6.40
C SER A 114 2.69 14.68 -6.62
N GLU A 115 1.76 14.78 -7.57
CA GLU A 115 1.08 16.05 -7.90
C GLU A 115 -0.21 16.26 -7.10
N GLY A 116 -0.71 15.21 -6.45
CA GLY A 116 -1.95 15.21 -5.71
C GLY A 116 -1.82 15.11 -4.20
N PHE A 117 -2.96 15.26 -3.52
CA PHE A 117 -3.19 14.75 -2.19
C PHE A 117 -3.86 13.37 -2.28
N ASP A 118 -3.35 12.45 -1.49
CA ASP A 118 -3.84 11.11 -1.36
C ASP A 118 -4.46 10.89 0.02
N ASP A 119 -5.40 9.95 0.08
CA ASP A 119 -5.97 9.50 1.35
C ASP A 119 -5.09 8.39 1.92
N LEU A 120 -4.61 8.56 3.15
CA LEU A 120 -3.76 7.62 3.90
C LEU A 120 -2.49 7.09 3.17
N GLY A 121 -2.13 7.65 2.01
CA GLY A 121 -1.00 7.20 1.19
C GLY A 121 -1.27 5.93 0.37
N HIS A 122 -2.55 5.58 0.15
CA HIS A 122 -2.96 4.41 -0.63
C HIS A 122 -2.39 4.37 -2.06
N ARG A 123 -2.45 5.47 -2.82
CA ARG A 123 -1.87 5.56 -4.18
C ARG A 123 -0.41 5.18 -4.18
N TRP A 124 0.36 5.70 -3.22
CA TRP A 124 1.78 5.37 -3.11
C TRP A 124 1.99 3.89 -2.85
N THR A 125 1.34 3.36 -1.81
CA THR A 125 1.58 1.96 -1.38
C THR A 125 1.13 0.93 -2.41
N ILE A 126 0.00 1.18 -3.09
CA ILE A 126 -0.50 0.30 -4.14
C ILE A 126 0.38 0.39 -5.38
N LEU A 127 0.77 1.59 -5.81
CA LEU A 127 1.66 1.77 -6.95
C LEU A 127 3.02 1.08 -6.73
N PHE A 128 3.59 1.19 -5.53
CA PHE A 128 4.81 0.45 -5.16
C PHE A 128 4.60 -1.05 -5.23
N SER A 129 3.45 -1.57 -4.80
CA SER A 129 3.16 -3.00 -4.89
C SER A 129 3.10 -3.50 -6.35
N PHE A 130 2.58 -2.70 -7.28
CA PHE A 130 2.62 -3.04 -8.71
C PHE A 130 4.05 -3.01 -9.26
N ILE A 131 4.84 -2.01 -8.88
CA ILE A 131 6.26 -1.90 -9.28
C ILE A 131 7.04 -3.13 -8.80
N GLU A 132 6.84 -3.55 -7.55
CA GLU A 132 7.49 -4.72 -6.95
C GLU A 132 7.00 -6.06 -7.51
N ALA A 133 5.73 -6.15 -7.89
CA ALA A 133 5.15 -7.36 -8.45
C ALA A 133 5.49 -7.58 -9.94
N TRP A 134 5.78 -6.52 -10.71
CA TRP A 134 6.05 -6.62 -12.14
C TRP A 134 7.19 -7.60 -12.52
N PRO A 135 8.35 -7.62 -11.81
CA PRO A 135 9.42 -8.58 -12.09
C PRO A 135 9.06 -10.04 -11.76
N LEU A 136 7.94 -10.28 -11.06
CA LEU A 136 7.48 -11.62 -10.67
C LEU A 136 6.50 -12.22 -11.67
N ILE A 137 6.19 -11.51 -12.76
CA ILE A 137 5.28 -11.96 -13.80
C ILE A 137 6.00 -12.96 -14.71
N ASP A 138 5.49 -14.19 -14.74
CA ASP A 138 6.18 -15.32 -15.36
C ASP A 138 5.56 -15.74 -16.71
N ASN A 139 4.32 -15.33 -17.00
CA ASN A 139 3.64 -15.72 -18.23
C ASN A 139 2.67 -14.64 -18.75
N GLU A 140 2.23 -14.81 -20.00
CA GLU A 140 1.39 -13.83 -20.69
C GLU A 140 0.02 -13.64 -20.03
N ARG A 141 -0.58 -14.70 -19.48
CA ARG A 141 -1.87 -14.60 -18.78
C ARG A 141 -1.74 -13.73 -17.52
N GLN A 142 -0.69 -13.96 -16.73
CA GLN A 142 -0.37 -13.11 -15.58
C GLN A 142 -0.07 -11.67 -16.00
N ARG A 143 0.66 -11.47 -17.10
CA ARG A 143 0.92 -10.13 -17.65
C ARG A 143 -0.37 -9.41 -18.01
N CYS A 144 -1.29 -10.06 -18.71
CA CYS A 144 -2.60 -9.50 -19.04
C CYS A 144 -3.38 -9.12 -17.77
N ARG A 145 -3.50 -10.04 -16.80
CA ARG A 145 -4.21 -9.77 -15.54
C ARG A 145 -3.58 -8.63 -14.76
N PHE A 146 -2.25 -8.61 -14.64
CA PHE A 146 -1.52 -7.52 -14.00
C PHE A 146 -1.89 -6.18 -14.63
N ILE A 147 -1.89 -6.09 -15.96
CA ILE A 147 -2.22 -4.85 -16.67
C ILE A 147 -3.68 -4.45 -16.43
N GLU A 148 -4.62 -5.40 -16.42
CA GLU A 148 -6.03 -5.10 -16.09
C GLU A 148 -6.17 -4.52 -14.68
N ARG A 149 -5.57 -5.19 -13.70
CA ARG A 149 -5.59 -4.77 -12.31
C ARG A 149 -4.93 -3.41 -12.10
N PHE A 150 -3.79 -3.17 -12.77
CA PHE A 150 -3.11 -1.89 -12.76
C PHE A 150 -3.95 -0.80 -13.44
N THR A 151 -4.65 -1.14 -14.52
CA THR A 151 -5.57 -0.22 -15.22
C THR A 151 -6.73 0.16 -14.31
N GLU A 152 -7.35 -0.82 -13.63
CA GLU A 152 -8.43 -0.57 -12.66
C GLU A 152 -7.96 0.42 -11.60
N PHE A 153 -6.86 0.11 -10.90
CA PHE A 153 -6.26 1.00 -9.91
C PHE A 153 -6.00 2.41 -10.46
N THR A 154 -5.32 2.51 -11.61
CA THR A 154 -4.93 3.82 -12.14
C THR A 154 -6.13 4.67 -12.57
N VAL A 155 -7.12 4.05 -13.21
CA VAL A 155 -8.35 4.72 -13.60
C VAL A 155 -9.14 5.18 -12.38
N THR A 156 -9.26 4.36 -11.33
CA THR A 156 -10.06 4.72 -10.15
C THR A 156 -9.35 5.75 -9.27
N SER A 157 -8.02 5.63 -9.12
CA SER A 157 -7.27 6.43 -8.14
C SER A 157 -6.81 7.78 -8.67
N PHE A 158 -6.58 7.93 -9.99
CA PHE A 158 -6.05 9.18 -10.57
C PHE A 158 -7.06 9.97 -11.42
N HIS A 159 -8.24 9.40 -11.73
CA HIS A 159 -9.25 10.09 -12.54
C HIS A 159 -10.16 11.01 -11.72
N LEU A 160 -10.56 10.61 -10.52
CA LEU A 160 -11.55 11.36 -9.75
C LEU A 160 -10.97 12.71 -9.29
N PRO A 161 -11.78 13.79 -9.27
CA PRO A 161 -11.38 15.05 -8.67
C PRO A 161 -10.86 14.74 -7.28
N GLN A 162 -9.63 15.14 -6.99
CA GLN A 162 -9.06 14.85 -5.69
C GLN A 162 -9.92 15.55 -4.65
N ALA A 163 -10.38 14.79 -3.64
CA ALA A 163 -11.04 15.38 -2.50
C ALA A 163 -10.15 16.52 -1.99
N SER A 164 -10.78 17.66 -1.66
CA SER A 164 -9.99 18.76 -1.13
C SER A 164 -9.29 18.25 0.12
N PRO A 165 -7.96 18.40 0.22
CA PRO A 165 -7.24 18.03 1.43
C PRO A 165 -7.93 18.65 2.63
N GLY A 166 -8.42 17.84 3.57
CA GLY A 166 -9.09 18.32 4.78
C GLY A 166 -8.26 19.41 5.47
N PRO A 167 -8.89 20.40 6.12
CA PRO A 167 -8.19 21.57 6.63
C PRO A 167 -7.10 21.16 7.64
N LEU A 168 -5.96 21.85 7.58
CA LEU A 168 -4.92 21.74 8.59
C LEU A 168 -5.23 22.67 9.77
N PRO A 169 -4.94 22.26 11.01
CA PRO A 169 -4.97 23.16 12.16
C PRO A 169 -4.07 24.38 11.91
N LYS A 170 -4.51 25.57 12.33
CA LYS A 170 -3.78 26.84 12.11
C LYS A 170 -2.31 26.78 12.55
N ALA A 171 -2.04 26.12 13.69
CA ALA A 171 -0.69 25.93 14.22
C ALA A 171 0.24 25.14 13.28
N HIS A 172 -0.31 24.23 12.46
CA HIS A 172 0.46 23.41 11.53
C HIS A 172 0.63 24.10 10.17
N GLY A 173 -0.34 24.93 9.77
CA GLY A 173 -0.26 25.78 8.57
C GLY A 173 0.89 26.80 8.60
N GLU A 174 1.20 27.36 9.77
CA GLU A 174 2.33 28.30 9.96
C GLU A 174 3.68 27.57 10.07
N THR A 175 3.69 26.42 10.75
CA THR A 175 4.87 25.56 10.95
C THR A 175 5.40 24.97 9.63
N LEU A 176 4.55 24.78 8.63
CA LEU A 176 4.89 24.34 7.27
C LEU A 176 5.70 25.34 6.45
N ARG A 177 5.65 26.63 6.78
CA ARG A 177 6.48 27.64 6.11
C ARG A 177 7.95 27.55 6.52
N SER A 178 8.25 26.86 7.62
CA SER A 178 9.60 26.44 7.99
C SER A 178 9.86 25.02 7.50
N SER A 179 10.87 24.84 6.64
CA SER A 179 11.28 23.52 6.15
C SER A 179 11.65 22.62 7.33
N LYS A 180 10.79 21.65 7.67
CA LYS A 180 11.10 20.65 8.70
C LYS A 180 12.14 19.69 8.17
N SER A 181 13.08 19.29 9.02
CA SER A 181 14.07 18.28 8.64
C SER A 181 13.41 16.90 8.51
N LEU A 182 13.94 16.06 7.63
CA LEU A 182 13.47 14.69 7.42
C LEU A 182 13.35 13.87 8.72
N PRO A 183 14.32 13.92 9.67
CA PRO A 183 14.18 13.20 10.94
C PRO A 183 12.96 13.61 11.77
N VAL A 184 12.59 14.90 11.76
CA VAL A 184 11.42 15.41 12.48
C VAL A 184 10.13 14.89 11.83
N MET A 185 10.05 14.91 10.49
CA MET A 185 8.90 14.35 9.78
C MET A 185 8.74 12.85 10.04
N ILE A 186 9.85 12.09 10.02
CA ILE A 186 9.83 10.66 10.33
C ILE A 186 9.37 10.42 11.77
N ASP A 187 9.88 11.15 12.77
CA ASP A 187 9.45 10.96 14.17
C ASP A 187 7.94 11.20 14.35
N SER A 188 7.42 12.25 13.71
CA SER A 188 5.99 12.54 13.71
C SER A 188 5.17 11.45 13.03
N ILE A 189 5.58 10.95 11.85
CA ILE A 189 4.90 9.84 11.18
C ILE A 189 4.89 8.57 12.05
N ILE A 190 5.96 8.32 12.81
CA ILE A 190 5.99 7.19 13.75
C ILE A 190 5.00 7.41 14.90
N GLU A 191 4.81 8.64 15.39
CA GLU A 191 3.82 8.96 16.44
C GLU A 191 2.37 9.01 15.96
N HIS A 192 2.14 9.05 14.64
CA HIS A 192 0.81 9.12 14.05
C HIS A 192 0.69 8.00 13.02
N PRO A 193 0.43 6.74 13.44
CA PRO A 193 0.38 5.60 12.53
C PRO A 193 -0.72 5.70 11.45
N GLY A 194 -1.76 6.51 11.69
CA GLY A 194 -2.97 6.54 10.87
C GLY A 194 -3.82 5.28 11.09
N PHE A 195 -5.05 5.28 10.57
CA PHE A 195 -5.94 4.10 10.60
C PHE A 195 -5.17 2.85 10.18
N PHE A 196 -5.23 1.76 10.96
CA PHE A 196 -4.49 0.50 10.70
C PHE A 196 -2.99 0.64 10.33
N GLY A 197 -2.33 1.72 10.75
CA GLY A 197 -0.92 1.94 10.50
C GLY A 197 -0.57 2.36 9.06
N HIS A 198 -1.53 2.93 8.32
CA HIS A 198 -1.32 3.37 6.94
C HIS A 198 -0.13 4.31 6.73
N HIS A 199 0.11 5.25 7.65
CA HIS A 199 1.26 6.15 7.53
C HIS A 199 2.58 5.39 7.64
N TRP A 200 2.65 4.33 8.45
CA TRP A 200 3.83 3.47 8.53
C TRP A 200 4.00 2.60 7.29
N ILE A 201 2.91 2.06 6.74
CA ILE A 201 2.92 1.30 5.48
C ILE A 201 3.45 2.20 4.35
N THR A 202 2.95 3.44 4.27
CA THR A 202 3.38 4.43 3.30
C THR A 202 4.84 4.83 3.51
N LEU A 203 5.26 5.14 4.74
CA LEU A 203 6.65 5.48 5.05
C LEU A 203 7.62 4.34 4.65
N ASN A 204 7.29 3.09 4.97
CA ASN A 204 8.07 1.94 4.57
C ASN A 204 8.24 1.86 3.03
N GLY A 205 7.15 2.08 2.29
CA GLY A 205 7.18 2.15 0.83
C GLY A 205 8.07 3.28 0.32
N LEU A 206 7.91 4.50 0.85
CA LEU A 206 8.71 5.66 0.46
C LEU A 206 10.21 5.47 0.72
N LEU A 207 10.57 4.89 1.87
CA LEU A 207 11.96 4.59 2.20
C LEU A 207 12.55 3.50 1.29
N THR A 208 11.78 2.46 1.01
CA THR A 208 12.18 1.37 0.09
C THR A 208 12.40 1.88 -1.33
N HIS A 209 11.54 2.79 -1.80
CA HIS A 209 11.57 3.31 -3.18
C HIS A 209 12.24 4.67 -3.33
N ARG A 210 12.96 5.16 -2.31
CA ARG A 210 13.58 6.51 -2.32
C ARG A 210 14.45 6.76 -3.55
N GLN A 211 15.24 5.78 -3.97
CA GLN A 211 16.10 5.91 -5.16
C GLN A 211 15.27 6.06 -6.45
N THR A 212 14.20 5.29 -6.59
CA THR A 212 13.28 5.35 -7.74
C THR A 212 12.53 6.67 -7.80
N LEU A 213 12.13 7.21 -6.64
CA LEU A 213 11.43 8.49 -6.55
C LEU A 213 12.34 9.69 -6.88
N GLY A 214 13.61 9.60 -6.49
CA GLY A 214 14.51 10.74 -6.42
C GLY A 214 14.18 11.65 -5.24
N GLU A 215 15.15 12.45 -4.80
CA GLU A 215 15.08 13.16 -3.52
C GLU A 215 13.91 14.16 -3.45
N VAL A 216 13.65 14.90 -4.52
CA VAL A 216 12.59 15.92 -4.54
C VAL A 216 11.21 15.30 -4.34
N ARG A 217 10.89 14.21 -5.06
CA ARG A 217 9.60 13.53 -4.92
C ARG A 217 9.49 12.80 -3.60
N PHE A 218 10.58 12.18 -3.14
CA PHE A 218 10.63 11.53 -1.85
C PHE A 218 10.31 12.50 -0.71
N ILE A 219 10.97 13.67 -0.66
CA ILE A 219 10.70 14.68 0.37
C ILE A 219 9.26 15.20 0.28
N LYS A 220 8.74 15.42 -0.92
CA LYS A 220 7.34 15.84 -1.12
C LYS A 220 6.36 14.81 -0.56
N ALA A 221 6.56 13.52 -0.88
CA ALA A 221 5.69 12.45 -0.41
C ALA A 221 5.79 12.23 1.11
N VAL A 222 6.99 12.29 1.70
CA VAL A 222 7.13 12.22 3.17
C VAL A 222 6.45 13.40 3.85
N THR A 223 6.57 14.61 3.26
CA THR A 223 5.88 15.81 3.77
C THR A 223 4.37 15.61 3.74
N GLU A 224 3.84 15.01 2.69
CA GLU A 224 2.41 14.73 2.56
C GLU A 224 1.90 13.77 3.65
N VAL A 225 2.60 12.66 3.89
CA VAL A 225 2.23 11.70 4.96
C VAL A 225 2.35 12.35 6.34
N TYR A 226 3.41 13.13 6.57
CA TYR A 226 3.55 13.94 7.78
C TYR A 226 2.33 14.85 7.98
N LEU A 227 1.85 15.49 6.93
CA LEU A 227 0.69 16.37 6.99
C LEU A 227 -0.62 15.62 7.27
N GLN A 228 -0.79 14.42 6.72
CA GLN A 228 -1.98 13.60 6.96
C GLN A 228 -2.18 13.35 8.45
N GLY A 229 -1.11 13.09 9.22
CA GLY A 229 -1.19 12.90 10.67
C GLY A 229 -1.82 14.05 11.47
N TYR A 230 -1.92 15.25 10.88
CA TYR A 230 -2.47 16.44 11.53
C TYR A 230 -3.73 17.01 10.87
N ARG A 231 -4.24 16.39 9.80
CA ARG A 231 -5.47 16.87 9.17
C ARG A 231 -6.64 16.72 10.13
N LEU A 232 -7.60 17.62 10.03
CA LEU A 232 -8.89 17.40 10.65
C LEU A 232 -9.63 16.38 9.78
N SER A 233 -9.69 15.12 10.23
CA SER A 233 -10.58 14.11 9.64
C SER A 233 -11.98 14.22 10.24
N GLU A 234 -12.98 13.85 9.45
CA GLU A 234 -14.35 13.64 9.94
C GLU A 234 -14.47 12.29 10.67
N ASP A 235 -13.55 11.35 10.40
CA ASP A 235 -13.49 10.04 11.03
C ASP A 235 -12.41 10.01 12.14
N PRO A 236 -12.78 9.81 13.42
CA PRO A 236 -11.81 9.71 14.50
C PRO A 236 -10.87 8.49 14.35
N ASP A 237 -11.28 7.44 13.62
CA ASP A 237 -10.47 6.23 13.45
C ASP A 237 -9.24 6.48 12.56
N ASP A 238 -9.23 7.56 11.76
CA ASP A 238 -8.09 7.99 10.96
C ASP A 238 -6.89 8.45 11.80
N HIS A 239 -7.13 8.83 13.06
CA HIS A 239 -6.12 9.37 13.98
C HIS A 239 -6.10 8.60 15.30
N PRO A 240 -5.68 7.33 15.30
CA PRO A 240 -5.68 6.52 16.51
C PRO A 240 -4.76 7.12 17.60
N GLU A 241 -5.32 7.28 18.80
CA GLU A 241 -4.59 7.77 19.98
C GLU A 241 -3.82 6.62 20.66
N VAL A 242 -2.63 6.34 20.16
CA VAL A 242 -1.79 5.28 20.74
C VAL A 242 -1.23 5.71 22.10
N PRO A 243 -1.36 4.90 23.16
CA PRO A 243 -0.85 5.23 24.49
C PRO A 243 0.67 5.01 24.58
N TRP A 244 1.45 5.97 24.06
CA TRP A 244 2.93 5.92 23.96
C TRP A 244 3.71 5.76 25.29
N HIS A 245 3.02 5.68 26.43
CA HIS A 245 3.59 5.55 27.76
C HIS A 245 3.35 4.17 28.41
N GLN A 246 2.52 3.31 27.81
CA GLN A 246 2.22 1.99 28.36
C GLN A 246 3.37 1.01 28.12
N GLN A 247 3.71 0.21 29.15
CA GLN A 247 4.65 -0.89 28.95
C GLN A 247 3.97 -2.01 28.17
N VAL A 248 4.66 -2.50 27.15
CA VAL A 248 4.21 -3.61 26.31
C VAL A 248 5.12 -4.80 26.58
N GLU A 249 4.50 -5.96 26.82
CA GLU A 249 5.24 -7.21 27.00
C GLU A 249 5.75 -7.74 25.65
N GLY A 250 6.98 -8.25 25.63
CA GLY A 250 7.59 -8.80 24.42
C GLY A 250 8.09 -7.77 23.41
N GLY A 251 8.85 -8.24 22.41
CA GLY A 251 9.41 -7.39 21.36
C GLY A 251 8.51 -7.27 20.13
N LEU A 252 8.95 -6.50 19.12
CA LEU A 252 8.19 -6.28 17.89
C LEU A 252 7.75 -7.58 17.21
N LYS A 253 8.65 -8.57 17.11
CA LYS A 253 8.33 -9.86 16.48
C LYS A 253 7.20 -10.59 17.21
N HIS A 254 7.16 -10.52 18.53
CA HIS A 254 6.08 -11.10 19.33
C HIS A 254 4.76 -10.40 19.01
N GLN A 255 4.74 -9.07 19.02
CA GLN A 255 3.53 -8.28 18.72
C GLN A 255 3.03 -8.48 17.28
N CYS A 256 3.94 -8.56 16.30
CA CYS A 256 3.56 -8.89 14.92
C CYS A 256 2.97 -10.30 14.80
N ARG A 257 3.47 -11.29 15.53
CA ARG A 257 2.89 -12.64 15.53
C ARG A 257 1.48 -12.62 16.12
N LYS A 258 1.25 -11.93 17.24
CA LYS A 258 -0.10 -11.75 17.80
C LYS A 258 -1.04 -11.08 16.78
N LEU A 259 -0.59 -9.98 16.16
CA LEU A 259 -1.36 -9.24 15.16
C LEU A 259 -1.81 -10.10 13.99
N LEU A 260 -0.98 -11.06 13.56
CA LEU A 260 -1.25 -11.92 12.40
C LEU A 260 -2.06 -13.17 12.73
N LEU A 261 -1.99 -13.67 13.96
CA LEU A 261 -2.47 -15.02 14.32
C LEU A 261 -3.65 -15.01 15.30
N GLU A 262 -3.87 -13.91 16.04
CA GLU A 262 -4.98 -13.81 17.01
C GLU A 262 -6.26 -13.21 16.41
N SER A 263 -6.25 -12.80 15.13
CA SER A 263 -7.42 -12.27 14.42
C SER A 263 -7.27 -12.43 12.90
N ASP A 264 -8.41 -12.61 12.23
CA ASP A 264 -8.56 -12.80 10.78
C ASP A 264 -9.53 -11.79 10.14
N ILE A 265 -9.65 -10.59 10.72
CA ILE A 265 -10.67 -9.61 10.28
C ILE A 265 -10.18 -8.62 9.22
N ASN A 266 -8.87 -8.36 9.08
CA ASN A 266 -8.39 -7.29 8.20
C ASN A 266 -7.02 -7.57 7.55
N LEU A 267 -6.97 -7.58 6.22
CA LEU A 267 -5.74 -7.73 5.44
C LEU A 267 -4.63 -6.73 5.78
N HIS A 268 -4.99 -5.56 6.30
CA HIS A 268 -4.01 -4.56 6.72
C HIS A 268 -3.06 -5.09 7.80
N GLN A 269 -3.47 -6.07 8.61
CA GLN A 269 -2.62 -6.76 9.58
C GLN A 269 -1.30 -7.25 8.95
N ILE A 270 -1.39 -7.83 7.75
CA ILE A 270 -0.26 -8.38 7.00
C ILE A 270 0.69 -7.26 6.57
N THR A 271 0.12 -6.20 5.99
CA THR A 271 0.92 -5.08 5.48
C THR A 271 1.52 -4.23 6.60
N LEU A 272 0.81 -4.07 7.71
CA LEU A 272 1.26 -3.37 8.92
C LEU A 272 2.40 -4.12 9.59
N ALA A 273 2.25 -5.43 9.85
CA ALA A 273 3.30 -6.25 10.46
C ALA A 273 4.59 -6.16 9.63
N ASN A 274 4.47 -6.29 8.30
CA ASN A 274 5.60 -6.20 7.39
C ASN A 274 6.26 -4.81 7.40
N ALA A 275 5.46 -3.73 7.35
CA ALA A 275 5.95 -2.36 7.40
C ALA A 275 6.69 -2.09 8.72
N ALA A 276 6.11 -2.47 9.86
CA ALA A 276 6.71 -2.28 11.18
C ALA A 276 8.06 -3.01 11.29
N LEU A 277 8.14 -4.28 10.88
CA LEU A 277 9.38 -5.07 10.91
C LEU A 277 10.49 -4.49 10.02
N ARG A 278 10.12 -3.94 8.85
CA ARG A 278 11.07 -3.28 7.94
C ARG A 278 11.53 -1.93 8.48
N LEU A 279 10.61 -1.11 8.97
CA LEU A 279 10.93 0.18 9.60
C LEU A 279 11.83 0.00 10.82
N HIS A 280 11.56 -1.00 11.67
CA HIS A 280 12.34 -1.27 12.88
C HIS A 280 13.82 -1.54 12.59
N ARG A 281 14.13 -2.13 11.43
CA ARG A 281 15.51 -2.37 10.96
C ARG A 281 16.11 -1.21 10.18
N HIS A 282 15.32 -0.21 9.83
CA HIS A 282 15.77 0.88 8.99
C HIS A 282 16.76 1.78 9.74
N ALA A 283 17.88 2.11 9.08
CA ALA A 283 18.97 2.85 9.71
C ALA A 283 18.62 4.30 10.10
N LEU A 284 17.57 4.87 9.49
CA LEU A 284 17.08 6.21 9.83
C LEU A 284 16.28 6.28 11.13
N LEU A 285 15.85 5.14 11.69
CA LEU A 285 15.08 5.12 12.93
C LEU A 285 16.00 5.00 14.15
N SER A 286 15.75 5.88 15.12
CA SER A 286 16.33 5.82 16.47
C SER A 286 15.70 4.71 17.30
N ASP A 287 16.35 4.33 18.41
CA ASP A 287 15.82 3.32 19.33
C ASP A 287 14.48 3.75 19.96
N LYS A 288 14.29 5.05 20.21
CA LYS A 288 13.01 5.58 20.66
C LYS A 288 11.89 5.33 19.64
N GLN A 289 12.17 5.55 18.35
CA GLN A 289 11.19 5.29 17.28
C GLN A 289 10.93 3.80 17.10
N ARG A 290 11.97 2.96 17.23
CA ARG A 290 11.82 1.50 17.22
C ARG A 290 10.92 1.01 18.36
N GLN A 291 11.07 1.57 19.56
CA GLN A 291 10.19 1.25 20.69
C GLN A 291 8.74 1.66 20.41
N LYS A 292 8.51 2.84 19.82
CA LYS A 292 7.16 3.26 19.40
C LYS A 292 6.53 2.27 18.41
N LEU A 293 7.30 1.70 17.47
CA LEU A 293 6.76 0.65 16.58
C LEU A 293 6.25 -0.57 17.36
N VAL A 294 6.97 -1.02 18.40
CA VAL A 294 6.50 -2.11 19.27
C VAL A 294 5.17 -1.75 19.91
N MET A 295 5.08 -0.53 20.45
CA MET A 295 3.90 -0.06 21.16
C MET A 295 2.68 0.11 20.26
N GLY A 296 2.85 0.70 19.08
CA GLY A 296 1.72 0.88 18.17
C GLY A 296 1.25 -0.43 17.54
N VAL A 297 2.14 -1.41 17.28
CA VAL A 297 1.68 -2.74 16.86
C VAL A 297 0.85 -3.40 17.97
N ALA A 298 1.29 -3.31 19.23
CA ALA A 298 0.52 -3.85 20.36
C ALA A 298 -0.86 -3.17 20.51
N PHE A 299 -0.93 -1.85 20.30
CA PHE A 299 -2.20 -1.12 20.25
C PHE A 299 -3.13 -1.71 19.17
N PHE A 300 -2.65 -1.94 17.95
CA PHE A 300 -3.48 -2.51 16.88
C PHE A 300 -3.88 -3.97 17.14
N VAL A 301 -3.10 -4.75 17.91
CA VAL A 301 -3.52 -6.07 18.38
C VAL A 301 -4.77 -5.93 19.26
N GLU A 302 -4.73 -5.04 20.25
CA GLU A 302 -5.87 -4.82 21.14
C GLU A 302 -7.09 -4.26 20.42
N ASP A 303 -6.88 -3.27 19.54
CA ASP A 303 -7.94 -2.60 18.80
C ASP A 303 -8.71 -3.59 17.92
N ILE A 304 -8.00 -4.44 17.18
CA ILE A 304 -8.58 -5.50 16.34
C ILE A 304 -9.39 -6.50 17.17
N THR A 305 -8.93 -6.87 18.37
CA THR A 305 -9.70 -7.76 19.25
C THR A 305 -10.98 -7.13 19.79
N ARG A 306 -11.08 -5.79 19.82
CA ARG A 306 -12.31 -5.09 20.21
C ARG A 306 -13.36 -5.12 19.10
N PHE A 307 -12.96 -4.94 17.84
CA PHE A 307 -13.87 -5.01 16.68
C PHE A 307 -14.30 -6.44 16.31
N GLY A 308 -13.49 -7.46 16.63
CA GLY A 308 -13.83 -8.87 16.36
C GLY A 308 -14.88 -9.48 17.31
N ASN A 309 -15.24 -8.80 18.41
CA ASN A 309 -16.19 -9.28 19.43
C ASN A 309 -17.53 -8.52 19.44
N SER A 310 -17.76 -7.63 18.47
CA SER A 310 -19.03 -6.91 18.25
C SER A 310 -19.83 -7.52 17.11
#